data_AF-A0A6C0DMP0-F1
#
_entry.id   AF-A0A6C0DMP0-F1
#
_cell.length_a   1.000
_cell.length_b   1.000
_cell.length_c   1.000
_cell.angle_alpha   90.00
_cell.angle_beta   90.00
_cell.angle_gamma   90.00
#
_symmetry.space_group_name_H-M   'P 1'
#
loop_
_entity.id
_entity.type
_entity.pdbx_description
1 polymer ?
#
loop_
_entity_poly.entity_id
_entity_poly.type
_entity_poly.pdbx_seq_one_letter_code
_entity_poly.pdbx_strand_id
1 'polypeptide(L)'
;MDNIYLGNLLIDNINSNTDLKKIKLLTEITKYRKNNNDKKRLELMLIDEYDIKYNKPRLLNNINYDEYVKQRLELYNKWYSNKNIKNLYDLLALKAPDYAEIPDIYTFHKNYYKKSSVAENS
;
A
#
# COMPACT_ATOMS: atom_id res chain seq x y z
N MET A 1 -3.94 16.24 19.30
CA MET A 1 -5.11 16.64 20.11
C MET A 1 -5.36 15.50 21.06
N ASP A 2 -5.11 15.73 22.34
CA ASP A 2 -4.97 14.64 23.30
C ASP A 2 -6.31 14.19 23.83
N ASN A 3 -6.52 12.87 23.91
CA ASN A 3 -7.74 12.27 24.47
C ASN A 3 -8.04 12.77 25.90
N ILE A 4 -6.99 13.17 26.63
CA ILE A 4 -7.07 13.75 27.98
C ILE A 4 -7.82 15.09 27.95
N TYR A 5 -7.59 15.94 26.94
CA TYR A 5 -8.26 17.23 26.80
C TYR A 5 -9.75 17.09 26.49
N LEU A 6 -10.12 16.15 25.60
CA LEU A 6 -11.53 15.85 25.31
C LEU A 6 -12.24 15.25 26.52
N GLY A 7 -11.55 14.39 27.28
CA GLY A 7 -12.05 13.81 28.53
C GLY A 7 -12.36 14.88 29.58
N ASN A 8 -11.47 15.86 29.75
CA ASN A 8 -11.70 16.98 30.67
C ASN A 8 -12.88 17.84 30.24
N LEU A 9 -13.03 18.13 28.94
CA LEU A 9 -14.18 18.87 28.40
C LEU A 9 -15.52 18.13 28.59
N LEU A 10 -15.52 16.79 28.53
CA LEU A 10 -16.71 15.98 28.82
C LEU A 10 -17.11 16.09 30.29
N ILE A 11 -16.13 15.94 31.20
CA ILE A 11 -16.34 16.07 32.65
C ILE A 11 -16.88 17.46 32.99
N ASP A 12 -16.28 18.51 32.41
CA ASP A 12 -16.71 19.90 32.63
C ASP A 12 -18.13 20.18 32.13
N ASN A 13 -18.57 19.47 31.08
CA ASN A 13 -19.92 19.58 30.54
C ASN A 13 -20.95 18.90 31.44
N ILE A 14 -20.63 17.69 31.92
CA ILE A 14 -21.45 16.91 32.85
C ILE A 14 -21.66 17.68 34.16
N ASN A 15 -20.59 18.29 34.68
CA ASN A 15 -20.62 19.01 35.95
C ASN A 15 -21.24 20.42 35.85
N SER A 16 -21.34 20.98 34.64
CA SER A 16 -21.80 22.35 34.43
C SER A 16 -22.39 22.51 33.03
N ASN A 17 -23.69 22.24 32.95
CA ASN A 17 -24.44 22.05 31.71
C ASN A 17 -24.88 23.37 31.04
N THR A 18 -23.94 24.29 30.82
CA THR A 18 -24.20 25.56 30.12
C THR A 18 -24.09 25.41 28.61
N ASP A 19 -24.87 26.19 27.86
CA ASP A 19 -24.90 26.09 26.40
C ASP A 19 -23.55 26.42 25.77
N LEU A 20 -22.78 27.33 26.36
CA LEU A 20 -21.44 27.70 25.89
C LEU A 20 -20.45 26.54 26.03
N LYS A 21 -20.52 25.76 27.12
CA LYS A 21 -19.71 24.55 27.30
C LYS A 21 -20.14 23.43 26.34
N LYS A 22 -21.45 23.27 26.09
CA LYS A 22 -21.96 22.30 25.09
C LYS A 22 -21.45 22.61 23.69
N ILE A 23 -21.52 23.88 23.28
CA ILE A 23 -21.01 24.33 21.98
C ILE A 23 -19.52 24.01 21.88
N LYS A 24 -18.71 24.39 22.89
CA LYS A 24 -17.27 24.13 22.90
C LYS A 24 -16.95 22.63 22.80
N LEU A 25 -17.64 21.79 23.58
CA LEU A 25 -17.47 20.34 23.52
C LEU A 25 -17.82 19.77 22.13
N LEU A 26 -18.95 20.18 21.55
CA LEU A 26 -19.38 19.73 20.23
C LEU A 26 -18.41 20.15 19.12
N THR A 27 -17.89 21.39 19.19
CA THR A 27 -16.87 21.88 18.25
C THR A 27 -15.60 21.04 18.33
N GLU A 28 -15.11 20.75 19.53
CA GLU A 28 -13.89 19.97 19.71
C GLU A 28 -14.07 18.48 19.32
N ILE A 29 -15.20 17.87 19.64
CA ILE A 29 -15.55 16.51 19.16
C ILE A 29 -15.58 16.47 17.63
N THR A 30 -16.19 17.48 16.99
CA THR A 30 -16.28 17.55 15.54
C THR A 30 -14.90 17.70 14.90
N LYS A 31 -14.04 18.54 15.48
CA LYS A 31 -12.65 18.73 15.05
C LYS A 31 -11.83 17.44 15.23
N TYR A 32 -11.97 16.76 16.36
CA TYR A 32 -11.31 15.47 16.62
C TYR A 32 -11.71 14.40 15.60
N ARG A 33 -13.01 14.25 15.35
CA ARG A 33 -13.53 13.31 14.34
C ARG A 33 -13.02 13.62 12.95
N LYS A 34 -13.02 14.90 12.56
CA LYS A 34 -12.48 15.34 11.27
C LYS A 34 -11.00 14.98 11.14
N ASN A 35 -10.18 15.30 12.14
CA ASN A 35 -8.75 14.99 12.14
C ASN A 35 -8.48 13.48 12.04
N ASN A 36 -9.25 12.63 12.76
CA ASN A 36 -9.10 11.19 12.66
C ASN A 36 -9.52 10.64 11.28
N ASN A 37 -10.57 11.18 10.69
CA ASN A 37 -10.96 10.82 9.33
C ASN A 37 -9.90 11.25 8.31
N ASP A 38 -9.32 12.44 8.47
CA ASP A 38 -8.24 12.92 7.60
C ASP A 38 -6.97 12.04 7.73
N LYS A 39 -6.61 11.63 8.95
CA LYS A 39 -5.52 10.66 9.19
C LYS A 39 -5.78 9.33 8.50
N LYS A 40 -6.97 8.75 8.70
CA LYS A 40 -7.37 7.48 8.08
C LYS A 40 -7.38 7.58 6.56
N ARG A 41 -7.84 8.71 6.00
CA ARG A 41 -7.80 8.95 4.55
C ARG A 41 -6.36 9.00 4.04
N LEU A 42 -5.46 9.67 4.75
CA LEU A 42 -4.04 9.73 4.40
C LEU A 42 -3.41 8.33 4.40
N GLU A 43 -3.70 7.52 5.43
CA GLU A 43 -3.23 6.13 5.50
C GLU A 43 -3.69 5.30 4.31
N LEU A 44 -4.97 5.39 3.94
CA LEU A 44 -5.52 4.70 2.77
C LEU A 44 -4.85 5.16 1.47
N MET A 45 -4.67 6.47 1.28
CA MET A 45 -3.99 7.01 0.09
C MET A 45 -2.55 6.49 -0.03
N LEU A 46 -1.84 6.33 1.09
CA LEU A 46 -0.47 5.82 1.11
C LEU A 46 -0.41 4.32 0.81
N ILE A 47 -1.40 3.54 1.29
CA ILE A 47 -1.56 2.12 0.92
C ILE A 47 -1.78 2.00 -0.58
N ASP A 48 -2.69 2.80 -1.15
CA ASP A 48 -2.97 2.79 -2.58
C ASP A 48 -1.72 3.16 -3.41
N GLU A 49 -0.96 4.18 -2.98
CA GLU A 49 0.30 4.57 -3.63
C GLU A 49 1.32 3.43 -3.59
N TYR A 50 1.46 2.77 -2.43
CA TYR A 50 2.35 1.61 -2.30
C TYR A 50 1.92 0.47 -3.23
N ASP A 51 0.63 0.16 -3.28
CA ASP A 51 0.10 -0.91 -4.12
C ASP A 51 0.35 -0.66 -5.61
N ILE A 52 0.10 0.57 -6.06
CA ILE A 52 0.32 0.97 -7.45
C ILE A 52 1.80 0.91 -7.81
N LYS A 53 2.67 1.42 -6.93
CA LYS A 53 4.09 1.59 -7.24
C LYS A 53 4.90 0.31 -7.09
N TYR A 54 4.53 -0.57 -6.15
CA TYR A 54 5.36 -1.72 -5.80
C TYR A 54 4.63 -3.06 -5.98
N ASN A 55 3.46 -3.24 -5.35
CA ASN A 55 2.79 -4.56 -5.38
C ASN A 55 2.33 -4.95 -6.78
N LYS A 56 1.66 -4.05 -7.51
CA LYS A 56 1.17 -4.34 -8.87
C LYS A 56 2.32 -4.70 -9.83
N PRO A 57 3.43 -3.94 -9.91
CA PRO A 57 4.57 -4.33 -10.73
C PRO A 57 5.20 -5.67 -10.31
N ARG A 58 5.28 -5.98 -9.00
CA ARG A 58 5.82 -7.28 -8.55
C ARG A 58 4.95 -8.43 -9.00
N LEU A 59 3.63 -8.27 -8.85
CA LEU A 59 2.67 -9.25 -9.31
C LEU A 59 2.79 -9.47 -10.82
N LEU A 60 2.94 -8.39 -11.59
CA LEU A 60 3.11 -8.46 -13.04
C LEU A 60 4.40 -9.21 -13.43
N ASN A 61 5.53 -8.93 -12.77
CA ASN A 61 6.77 -9.68 -13.00
C ASN A 61 6.57 -11.18 -12.76
N ASN A 62 5.91 -11.55 -11.66
CA ASN A 62 5.65 -12.95 -11.33
C ASN A 62 4.76 -13.62 -12.38
N ILE A 63 3.65 -12.98 -12.77
CA ILE A 63 2.74 -13.51 -13.79
C ILE A 63 3.48 -13.73 -15.12
N ASN A 64 4.26 -12.74 -15.56
CA ASN A 64 5.00 -12.83 -16.82
C ASN A 64 6.02 -13.97 -16.78
N TYR A 65 6.71 -14.13 -15.65
CA TYR A 65 7.69 -15.18 -15.47
C TYR A 65 7.06 -16.58 -15.41
N ASP A 66 5.95 -16.74 -14.69
CA ASP A 66 5.22 -18.00 -14.62
C ASP A 66 4.72 -18.44 -16.01
N GLU A 67 4.20 -17.49 -16.79
CA GLU A 67 3.77 -17.75 -18.17
C GLU A 67 4.95 -18.12 -19.07
N TYR A 68 6.10 -17.46 -18.92
CA TYR A 68 7.33 -17.85 -19.63
C TYR A 68 7.77 -19.28 -19.29
N VAL A 69 7.78 -19.65 -18.01
CA VAL A 69 8.16 -21.00 -17.57
C VAL A 69 7.21 -22.04 -18.16
N LYS A 70 5.91 -21.76 -18.14
CA LYS A 70 4.88 -22.62 -18.74
C LYS A 70 5.10 -22.81 -20.24
N GLN A 71 5.27 -21.72 -20.99
CA GLN A 71 5.55 -21.78 -22.44
C GLN A 71 6.83 -22.56 -22.75
N ARG A 72 7.88 -22.33 -21.96
CA ARG A 72 9.15 -23.04 -22.10
C ARG A 72 8.98 -24.54 -21.87
N LEU A 73 8.20 -24.94 -20.87
CA LEU A 73 7.89 -26.34 -20.59
C LEU A 73 7.10 -26.99 -21.73
N GLU A 74 6.11 -26.28 -22.29
CA GLU A 74 5.35 -26.77 -23.44
C GLU A 74 6.23 -26.99 -24.68
N LEU A 75 7.11 -26.04 -24.99
CA LEU A 75 8.07 -26.16 -26.09
C LEU A 75 9.06 -27.31 -25.85
N TYR A 76 9.54 -27.45 -24.61
CA TYR A 76 10.41 -28.56 -24.23
C TYR A 76 9.72 -29.90 -24.43
N ASN A 77 8.47 -30.06 -23.98
CA ASN A 77 7.71 -31.31 -24.13
C ASN A 77 7.43 -31.62 -25.62
N LYS A 78 7.12 -30.60 -26.42
CA LYS A 78 6.96 -30.74 -27.88
C LYS A 78 8.25 -31.20 -28.55
N TRP A 79 9.39 -30.62 -28.19
CA TRP A 79 10.68 -31.08 -28.68
C TRP A 79 11.03 -32.47 -28.16
N TYR A 80 10.78 -32.76 -26.89
CA TYR A 80 11.18 -34.02 -26.26
C TYR A 80 10.47 -35.23 -26.89
N SER A 81 9.20 -35.08 -27.26
CA SER A 81 8.38 -36.15 -27.83
C SER A 81 8.80 -36.58 -29.25
N ASN A 82 9.21 -35.64 -30.10
CA ASN A 82 9.49 -35.90 -31.51
C ASN A 82 10.92 -35.56 -31.96
N LYS A 83 11.74 -34.97 -31.08
CA LYS A 83 13.12 -34.50 -31.32
C LYS A 83 13.26 -33.61 -32.56
N ASN A 84 12.20 -32.90 -32.94
CA ASN A 84 12.18 -32.06 -34.11
C ASN A 84 13.09 -30.83 -33.92
N ILE A 85 14.02 -30.62 -34.86
CA ILE A 85 14.98 -29.51 -34.85
C ILE A 85 14.29 -28.13 -34.82
N LYS A 86 13.15 -27.97 -35.51
CA LYS A 86 12.38 -26.72 -35.48
C LYS A 86 11.90 -26.39 -34.06
N ASN A 87 11.34 -27.38 -33.36
CA ASN A 87 10.87 -27.20 -31.98
C ASN A 87 12.03 -26.87 -31.02
N LEU A 88 13.23 -27.39 -31.30
CA LEU A 88 14.44 -27.02 -30.56
C LEU A 88 14.79 -25.55 -30.78
N TYR A 89 14.76 -25.07 -32.03
CA TYR A 89 15.00 -23.65 -32.33
C TYR A 89 13.96 -22.75 -31.66
N ASP A 90 12.69 -23.12 -31.68
CA ASP A 90 11.63 -22.37 -31.01
C ASP A 90 11.88 -22.30 -29.49
N LEU A 91 12.32 -23.40 -28.87
CA LEU A 91 12.68 -23.43 -27.45
C LEU A 91 13.89 -22.53 -27.13
N LEU A 92 14.92 -22.54 -27.97
CA LEU A 92 16.13 -21.74 -27.80
C LEU A 92 15.89 -20.25 -28.07
N ALA A 93 14.93 -19.92 -28.95
CA ALA A 93 14.57 -18.56 -29.28
C ALA A 93 13.66 -17.89 -28.23
N LEU A 94 13.03 -18.68 -27.34
CA LEU A 94 12.14 -18.17 -26.31
C LEU A 94 12.92 -17.33 -25.28
N LYS A 95 12.65 -16.02 -25.26
CA LYS A 95 13.30 -15.07 -24.35
C LYS A 95 12.54 -14.96 -23.03
N ALA A 96 13.27 -14.84 -21.94
CA ALA A 96 12.69 -14.48 -20.65
C ALA A 96 12.07 -13.07 -20.74
N PRO A 97 10.97 -12.81 -20.01
CA PRO A 97 10.38 -11.49 -19.93
C PRO A 97 11.32 -10.52 -19.20
N ASP A 98 11.16 -9.23 -19.48
CA ASP A 98 11.89 -8.19 -18.75
C ASP A 98 11.51 -8.21 -17.25
N TYR A 99 12.51 -8.11 -16.39
CA TYR A 99 12.31 -8.09 -14.94
C TYR A 99 12.61 -6.70 -14.38
N ALA A 100 11.60 -6.03 -13.84
CA ALA A 100 11.80 -4.78 -13.12
C ALA A 100 12.23 -5.05 -11.68
N GLU A 101 13.37 -4.51 -11.25
CA GLU A 101 13.77 -4.58 -9.84
C GLU A 101 12.89 -3.65 -8.99
N ILE A 102 12.17 -4.22 -8.02
CA ILE A 102 11.21 -3.48 -7.21
C ILE A 102 11.65 -3.52 -5.73
N PRO A 103 11.95 -2.38 -5.10
CA PRO A 103 12.43 -2.30 -3.72
C PRO A 103 11.48 -2.98 -2.74
N ASP A 104 12.01 -3.60 -1.70
CA ASP A 104 11.23 -4.34 -0.70
C ASP A 104 10.43 -3.43 0.25
N ILE A 105 9.39 -3.96 0.89
CA ILE A 105 8.39 -3.26 1.73
C ILE A 105 9.01 -2.44 2.87
N TYR A 106 10.12 -2.93 3.43
CA TYR A 106 10.86 -2.25 4.51
C TYR A 106 11.45 -0.89 4.07
N THR A 107 11.66 -0.70 2.77
CA THR A 107 12.13 0.56 2.20
C THR A 107 11.06 1.65 2.29
N PHE A 108 9.78 1.28 2.21
CA PHE A 108 8.67 2.24 2.27
C PHE A 108 8.40 2.71 3.70
N HIS A 109 8.42 1.80 4.68
CA HIS A 109 8.22 2.15 6.09
C HIS A 109 9.29 3.13 6.61
N LYS A 110 10.55 2.99 6.19
CA LYS A 110 11.61 3.93 6.57
C LYS A 110 11.34 5.36 6.08
N ASN A 111 10.74 5.52 4.91
CA ASN A 111 10.34 6.83 4.37
C ASN A 111 9.02 7.35 4.96
N TYR A 112 8.13 6.45 5.39
CA TYR A 112 6.88 6.78 6.08
C TYR A 112 7.14 7.58 7.37
N TYR A 113 8.00 7.05 8.26
CA TYR A 113 8.36 7.73 9.52
C TYR A 113 9.16 9.02 9.31
N LYS A 114 9.89 9.12 8.19
CA LYS A 114 10.68 10.32 7.87
C LYS A 114 9.83 11.47 7.33
N LYS A 115 8.71 11.19 6.65
CA LYS A 115 7.78 12.24 6.18
C LYS A 115 6.78 12.67 7.25
N SER A 116 6.30 11.74 8.08
CA SER A 116 5.39 12.08 9.18
C SER A 116 6.05 13.00 10.23
N SER A 117 7.33 12.76 10.54
CA SER A 117 8.11 13.61 11.46
C SER A 117 8.40 15.03 10.94
N VAL A 118 8.34 15.26 9.62
CA VAL A 118 8.48 16.61 9.03
C VAL A 118 7.14 17.34 9.07
N ALA A 119 6.03 16.64 8.85
CA ALA A 119 4.68 17.21 8.92
C ALA A 119 4.23 17.55 10.35
N GLU A 120 4.79 16.90 11.38
CA GLU A 120 4.52 17.23 12.79
C GLU A 120 5.36 18.41 13.33
N ASN A 121 6.38 18.85 12.59
CA ASN A 121 7.29 19.94 12.98
C ASN A 121 7.15 21.20 12.10
N SER A 122 6.12 21.28 11.27
CA SER A 122 5.80 22.43 10.39
C SER A 122 4.46 23.04 10.76
#